data_AF-A0A1G5U8W5-F1
#
_entry.id   AF-A0A1G5U8W5-F1
#
_cell.length_a   1.000
_cell.length_b   1.000
_cell.length_c   1.000
_cell.angle_alpha   90.00
_cell.angle_beta   90.00
_cell.angle_gamma   90.00
#
_symmetry.space_group_name_H-M   'P 1'
#
loop_
_entity.id
_entity.type
_entity.pdbx_description
1 polymer ?
#
loop_
_entity_poly.entity_id
_entity_poly.type
_entity_poly.pdbx_seq_one_letter_code
_entity_poly.pdbx_strand_id
1 'polypeptide(L)'
;MTPPDLTDPEQRAAYARELRAIARPVRLMGVALAVAGALLAALQRTRYPAIPTILPLVLIALGALHMLAAVAVRLKYHQRRMNGDL
;
A
#
# COMPACT_ATOMS: atom_id res chain seq x y z
N MET A 1 16.26 -16.73 -8.50
CA MET A 1 15.21 -17.66 -8.92
C MET A 1 14.94 -17.49 -10.41
N THR A 2 14.47 -18.52 -11.10
CA THR A 2 14.10 -18.43 -12.53
C THR A 2 12.95 -17.46 -12.73
N PRO A 3 13.03 -16.49 -13.68
CA PRO A 3 11.91 -15.60 -14.00
C PRO A 3 10.64 -16.40 -14.32
N PRO A 4 9.45 -15.94 -13.87
CA PRO A 4 8.21 -16.64 -14.16
C PRO A 4 7.87 -16.55 -15.65
N ASP A 5 7.37 -17.64 -16.24
CA ASP A 5 6.80 -17.60 -17.58
C ASP A 5 5.41 -16.93 -17.52
N LEU A 6 5.27 -15.80 -18.21
CA LEU A 6 4.02 -15.04 -18.25
C LEU A 6 3.08 -15.49 -19.38
N THR A 7 3.54 -16.38 -20.26
CA THR A 7 2.74 -16.96 -21.34
C THR A 7 1.90 -18.13 -20.84
N ASP A 8 2.38 -18.86 -19.83
CA ASP A 8 1.63 -19.86 -19.08
C ASP A 8 0.61 -19.19 -18.13
N PRO A 9 -0.71 -19.43 -18.32
CA PRO A 9 -1.74 -18.88 -17.45
C PRO A 9 -1.61 -19.26 -15.97
N GLU A 10 -1.12 -20.47 -15.66
CA GLU A 10 -0.98 -20.94 -14.29
C GLU A 10 0.14 -20.20 -13.57
N GLN A 11 1.31 -20.13 -14.19
CA GLN A 11 2.46 -19.37 -13.68
C GLN A 11 2.15 -17.88 -13.57
N ARG A 12 1.45 -17.30 -14.55
CA ARG A 12 1.00 -15.90 -14.47
C ARG A 12 0.07 -15.65 -13.29
N ALA A 13 -0.86 -16.56 -13.01
CA ALA A 13 -1.78 -16.44 -11.88
C ALA A 13 -1.04 -16.57 -10.53
N ALA A 14 -0.08 -17.49 -10.44
CA ALA A 14 0.78 -17.64 -9.27
C ALA A 14 1.59 -16.37 -9.02
N TYR A 15 2.23 -15.84 -10.05
CA TYR A 15 3.01 -14.62 -9.96
C TYR A 15 2.16 -13.39 -9.59
N ALA A 16 0.93 -13.30 -10.09
CA ALA A 16 -0.01 -12.24 -9.69
C ALA A 16 -0.41 -12.33 -8.20
N ARG A 17 -0.46 -13.52 -7.61
CA ARG A 17 -0.68 -13.69 -6.15
C ARG A 17 0.54 -13.26 -5.36
N GLU A 18 1.73 -13.65 -5.80
CA GLU A 18 3.02 -13.24 -5.23
C GLU A 18 3.17 -11.71 -5.20
N LEU A 19 3.00 -11.04 -6.34
CA LEU A 19 3.08 -9.58 -6.44
C LEU A 19 2.08 -8.87 -5.51
N ARG A 20 0.86 -9.42 -5.38
CA ARG A 20 -0.15 -8.88 -4.46
C ARG A 20 0.26 -9.05 -3.01
N ALA A 21 0.87 -10.17 -2.64
CA ALA A 21 1.32 -10.42 -1.27
C ALA A 21 2.42 -9.44 -0.86
N ILE A 22 3.39 -9.15 -1.74
CA ILE A 22 4.50 -8.24 -1.45
C ILE A 22 4.02 -6.80 -1.16
N ALA A 23 3.07 -6.29 -1.94
CA ALA A 23 2.54 -4.94 -1.74
C ALA A 23 1.46 -4.85 -0.64
N ARG A 24 0.97 -5.99 -0.12
CA ARG A 24 -0.18 -6.03 0.80
C ARG A 24 0.10 -5.33 2.13
N PRO A 25 1.21 -5.56 2.85
CA PRO A 25 1.45 -4.92 4.15
C PRO A 25 1.50 -3.39 4.05
N VAL A 26 2.22 -2.87 3.05
CA VAL A 26 2.33 -1.42 2.80
C VAL A 26 0.96 -0.82 2.50
N ARG A 27 0.14 -1.52 1.69
CA ARG A 27 -1.22 -1.08 1.38
C ARG A 27 -2.13 -1.11 2.61
N LEU A 28 -2.07 -2.16 3.43
CA LEU A 28 -2.89 -2.24 4.64
C LEU A 28 -2.53 -1.13 5.63
N MET A 29 -1.24 -0.82 5.79
CA MET A 29 -0.79 0.29 6.63
C MET A 29 -1.33 1.63 6.13
N GLY A 30 -1.25 1.89 4.82
CA GLY A 30 -1.76 3.13 4.24
C GLY A 30 -3.28 3.28 4.40
N VAL A 31 -4.03 2.19 4.23
CA VAL A 31 -5.49 2.18 4.49
C VAL A 31 -5.78 2.44 5.96
N ALA A 32 -5.07 1.79 6.88
CA ALA A 32 -5.26 1.99 8.31
C ALA A 32 -5.01 3.45 8.71
N LEU A 33 -3.96 4.08 8.19
CA LEU A 33 -3.65 5.50 8.42
C LEU A 33 -4.73 6.43 7.87
N ALA A 34 -5.18 6.19 6.64
CA ALA A 34 -6.23 6.99 6.02
C ALA A 34 -7.57 6.88 6.79
N VAL A 35 -7.95 5.66 7.19
CA VAL A 35 -9.15 5.42 8.01
C VAL A 35 -9.03 6.10 9.36
N ALA A 36 -7.88 5.96 10.04
CA ALA A 36 -7.65 6.63 11.32
C ALA A 36 -7.75 8.17 11.19
N GLY A 37 -7.16 8.76 10.15
CA GLY A 37 -7.27 10.19 9.89
C GLY A 37 -8.70 10.63 9.59
N ALA A 38 -9.47 9.85 8.82
CA ALA A 38 -10.88 10.14 8.54
C ALA A 38 -11.75 10.08 9.80
N LEU A 39 -11.56 9.06 10.64
CA LEU A 39 -12.26 8.93 11.92
C LEU A 39 -11.91 10.08 12.87
N LEU A 40 -10.63 10.47 12.90
CA LEU A 40 -10.17 11.58 13.73
C LEU A 40 -10.77 12.92 13.27
N ALA A 41 -10.86 13.15 11.95
CA ALA A 41 -11.52 14.33 11.40
C ALA A 41 -13.02 14.38 11.75
N ALA A 42 -13.71 13.24 11.68
CA ALA A 42 -15.11 13.14 12.07
C ALA A 42 -15.30 13.42 13.58
N LEU A 43 -14.39 12.91 14.41
CA LEU A 43 -14.41 13.11 15.85
C LEU A 43 -14.14 14.58 16.22
N GLN A 44 -13.16 15.20 15.56
CA GLN A 44 -12.85 16.63 15.68
C GLN A 44 -14.09 17.49 15.41
N ARG A 45 -14.81 17.20 14.33
CA ARG A 45 -15.99 17.97 13.91
C ARG A 45 -17.20 17.80 14.82
N THR A 46 -17.34 16.66 15.48
CA THR A 46 -18.57 16.31 16.23
C THR A 46 -18.45 16.50 17.74
N ARG A 47 -17.34 16.09 18.34
CA ARG A 47 -17.22 15.99 19.81
C ARG A 47 -16.00 16.67 20.39
N TYR A 48 -14.92 16.82 19.61
CA TYR A 48 -13.64 17.29 20.13
C TYR A 48 -13.01 18.37 19.22
N PRO A 49 -13.59 19.58 19.18
CA PRO A 49 -13.08 20.66 18.32
C PRO A 49 -11.65 21.12 18.69
N ALA A 50 -11.18 20.78 19.90
CA ALA A 50 -9.82 21.07 20.35
C ALA A 50 -8.74 20.22 19.65
N ILE A 51 -9.11 19.13 18.96
CA ILE A 51 -8.14 18.35 18.18
C ILE A 51 -7.57 19.26 17.08
N PRO A 52 -6.24 19.40 16.94
CA PRO A 52 -5.66 20.22 15.89
C PRO A 52 -5.91 19.62 14.50
N THR A 53 -6.37 20.44 13.55
CA THR A 53 -6.68 20.01 12.17
C THR A 53 -5.50 19.37 11.44
N ILE A 54 -4.26 19.71 11.84
CA ILE A 54 -3.06 19.12 11.24
C ILE A 54 -2.94 17.61 11.47
N LEU A 55 -3.43 17.08 12.59
CA LEU A 55 -3.35 15.64 12.91
C LEU A 55 -4.08 14.75 11.88
N PRO A 56 -5.40 14.93 11.64
CA PRO A 56 -6.10 14.11 10.66
C PRO A 56 -5.52 14.28 9.24
N LEU A 57 -5.08 15.49 8.88
CA LEU A 57 -4.44 15.75 7.59
C LEU A 57 -3.13 14.96 7.43
N VAL A 58 -2.26 14.96 8.44
CA VAL A 58 -1.00 14.20 8.41
C VAL A 58 -1.26 12.70 8.28
N LEU A 59 -2.23 12.15 9.02
CA LEU A 59 -2.58 10.73 8.92
C LEU A 59 -3.07 10.36 7.52
N ILE A 60 -3.94 11.16 6.92
CA ILE A 60 -4.44 10.95 5.55
C ILE A 60 -3.28 11.07 4.54
N ALA A 61 -2.43 12.08 4.68
CA ALA A 61 -1.27 12.28 3.82
C ALA A 61 -0.29 11.10 3.89
N LEU A 62 0.03 10.61 5.10
CA LEU A 62 0.85 9.41 5.29
C LEU A 62 0.20 8.17 4.68
N GLY A 63 -1.13 8.03 4.80
CA GLY A 63 -1.89 6.97 4.15
C GLY A 63 -1.75 6.99 2.63
N ALA A 64 -1.86 8.18 2.01
CA ALA A 64 -1.65 8.37 0.58
C ALA A 64 -0.20 8.06 0.16
N LEU A 65 0.79 8.49 0.93
CA LEU A 65 2.20 8.16 0.68
C LEU A 65 2.45 6.66 0.72
N HIS A 66 1.80 5.91 1.62
CA HIS A 66 1.89 4.46 1.64
C HIS A 66 1.27 3.80 0.41
N MET A 67 0.21 4.38 -0.17
CA MET A 67 -0.33 3.88 -1.45
C MET A 67 0.70 4.00 -2.57
N LEU A 68 1.37 5.16 -2.66
CA LEU A 68 2.45 5.38 -3.63
C LEU A 68 3.63 4.43 -3.38
N ALA A 69 4.02 4.26 -2.13
CA ALA A 69 5.08 3.33 -1.74
C ALA A 69 4.73 1.88 -2.10
N ALA A 70 3.47 1.44 -1.94
CA ALA A 70 3.05 0.09 -2.31
C ALA A 70 3.20 -0.16 -3.83
N VAL A 71 2.93 0.85 -4.66
CA VAL A 71 3.18 0.77 -6.11
C VAL A 71 4.67 0.68 -6.40
N ALA A 72 5.49 1.53 -5.78
CA ALA A 72 6.94 1.53 -5.97
C ALA A 72 7.58 0.20 -5.54
N VAL A 73 7.17 -0.35 -4.40
CA VAL A 73 7.63 -1.66 -3.90
C VAL A 73 7.26 -2.77 -4.90
N ARG A 74 6.02 -2.76 -5.41
CA ARG A 74 5.60 -3.74 -6.42
C ARG A 74 6.41 -3.64 -7.70
N LEU A 75 6.67 -2.43 -8.20
CA LEU A 75 7.46 -2.20 -9.41
C LEU A 75 8.91 -2.65 -9.23
N LYS A 76 9.56 -2.26 -8.13
CA LYS A 76 10.93 -2.65 -7.83
C LYS A 76 11.07 -4.16 -7.66
N TYR A 77 10.10 -4.79 -6.98
CA TYR A 77 10.08 -6.25 -6.86
C TYR A 77 9.92 -6.92 -8.22
N HIS A 78 8.98 -6.45 -9.05
CA HIS A 78 8.75 -6.97 -10.39
C HIS A 78 10.02 -6.90 -11.25
N GLN A 79 10.69 -5.74 -11.28
CA GLN A 79 11.95 -5.56 -12.02
C GLN A 79 13.02 -6.57 -11.57
N ARG A 80 13.29 -6.66 -10.26
CA ARG A 80 14.29 -7.59 -9.71
C ARG A 80 13.94 -9.05 -10.01
N ARG A 81 12.66 -9.41 -9.89
CA ARG A 81 12.19 -10.78 -10.13
C ARG A 81 12.30 -11.18 -11.61
N MET A 82 12.05 -10.26 -12.54
CA MET A 82 12.20 -10.51 -13.98
C MET A 82 13.67 -10.54 -14.41
N ASN A 83 14.55 -9.80 -13.74
CA ASN A 83 15.99 -9.84 -13.98
C ASN A 83 16.67 -11.10 -13.43
N GLY A 84 15.97 -11.89 -12.61
CA GLY A 84 16.54 -13.06 -11.94
C GLY A 84 17.35 -12.75 -10.67
N ASP A 85 17.32 -11.50 -10.19
CA ASP A 85 18.03 -11.02 -9.00
C ASP A 85 17.47 -11.53 -7.67
N LEU A 86 16.33 -12.24 -7.73
CA LEU A 86 15.60 -12.86 -6.62
C LEU A 86 15.38 -14.31 -6.99
#